data_AF-A0A497A1G8-F1
#
_entry.id   AF-A0A497A1G8-F1
#
_cell.length_a   1.000
_cell.length_b   1.000
_cell.length_c   1.000
_cell.angle_alpha   90.00
_cell.angle_beta   90.00
_cell.angle_gamma   90.00
#
_symmetry.space_group_name_H-M   'P 1'
#
loop_
_entity.id
_entity.type
_entity.pdbx_description
1 polymer ?
#
loop_
_entity_poly.entity_id
_entity_poly.type
_entity_poly.pdbx_seq_one_letter_code
_entity_poly.pdbx_strand_id
1 'polypeptide(L)'
;MYDLYVAYPCETQDDVRRIIGEHKQPYRELEWPYTRVTLLAQALVEEVKEFARSGHPRYGGGYKWVVHRRKGDNPYNQGVIRPGLRQLEHLKIYPPQIDLKSLPPHSAFIQFRFTLARPFRSNDDDSFYIHENPVLKDVVFKIPMMRPSGWKGILRSVMAGQFEEGENVPIIARLFGLARDEAEEGLSNLGRLRFYPTFFDRIDLDIINPHSRSTKAGTVPIPLETVPAGAGGVFTLLYLPFDLVGQDPEQARIQATEDLQAIGQGILMMMRVYGFSAKRSRGYGLAHLQVKGVDGEKGTVVMKGRGMQTFGTLTELPDALELLLGTTS
;
A
#
# COMPACT_ATOMS: atom_id res chain seq x y z
N MET A 1 -8.70 10.14 27.60
CA MET A 1 -8.73 10.78 26.26
C MET A 1 -9.20 12.22 26.37
N TYR A 2 -10.26 12.53 27.13
CA TYR A 2 -10.72 13.91 27.38
C TYR A 2 -9.64 14.81 28.03
N ASP A 3 -8.89 14.28 29.01
CA ASP A 3 -7.82 15.04 29.69
C ASP A 3 -6.67 15.48 28.77
N LEU A 4 -6.38 14.70 27.71
CA LEU A 4 -5.33 15.06 26.75
C LEU A 4 -5.73 16.30 25.95
N TYR A 5 -6.98 16.33 25.50
CA TYR A 5 -7.53 17.41 24.69
C TYR A 5 -7.71 18.71 25.47
N VAL A 6 -8.07 18.61 26.76
CA VAL A 6 -8.14 19.76 27.67
C VAL A 6 -6.75 20.31 27.98
N ALA A 7 -5.74 19.45 28.16
CA ALA A 7 -4.37 19.87 28.44
C ALA A 7 -3.69 20.56 27.23
N TYR A 8 -4.11 20.23 26.02
CA TYR A 8 -3.53 20.74 24.77
C TYR A 8 -4.65 21.30 23.86
N PRO A 9 -5.16 22.51 24.17
CA PRO A 9 -6.19 23.14 23.35
C PRO A 9 -5.65 23.41 21.93
N CYS A 10 -6.56 23.51 20.97
CA CYS A 10 -6.26 23.85 19.57
C CYS A 10 -7.25 24.92 19.06
N GLU A 11 -7.40 25.99 19.84
CA GLU A 11 -8.41 27.04 19.65
C GLU A 11 -7.85 28.31 18.99
N THR A 12 -6.52 28.46 18.98
CA THR A 12 -5.84 29.61 18.40
C THR A 12 -4.70 29.18 17.47
N GLN A 13 -4.20 30.11 16.64
CA GLN A 13 -3.00 29.85 15.84
C GLN A 13 -1.76 29.60 16.71
N ASP A 14 -1.67 30.24 17.88
CA ASP A 14 -0.58 30.02 18.83
C ASP A 14 -0.63 28.61 19.41
N ASP A 15 -1.82 28.09 19.72
CA ASP A 15 -1.98 26.70 20.16
C ASP A 15 -1.50 25.70 19.10
N VAL A 16 -1.91 25.89 17.84
CA VAL A 16 -1.44 25.07 16.72
C VAL A 16 0.09 25.07 16.68
N ARG A 17 0.71 26.24 16.79
CA ARG A 17 2.17 26.39 16.77
C ARG A 17 2.84 25.72 17.97
N ARG A 18 2.24 25.78 19.16
CA ARG A 18 2.73 25.08 20.36
C ARG A 18 2.68 23.56 20.19
N ILE A 19 1.59 23.04 19.62
CA ILE A 19 1.38 21.61 19.33
C ILE A 19 2.43 21.10 18.33
N ILE A 20 2.64 21.81 17.21
CA ILE A 20 3.59 21.35 16.19
C ILE A 20 5.06 21.58 16.57
N GLY A 21 5.31 22.43 17.57
CA GLY A 21 6.65 22.76 18.05
C GLY A 21 7.28 24.02 17.44
N GLU A 22 6.53 24.82 16.68
CA GLU A 22 6.97 26.07 16.04
C GLU A 22 6.58 27.34 16.83
N HIS A 23 6.77 27.29 18.15
CA HIS A 23 6.44 28.36 19.09
C HIS A 23 7.59 28.60 20.10
N LYS A 24 7.60 29.77 20.77
CA LYS A 24 8.59 30.09 21.82
C LYS A 24 8.45 29.20 23.06
N GLN A 25 7.24 28.73 23.32
CA GLN A 25 6.89 27.82 24.43
C GLN A 25 6.16 26.58 23.86
N PRO A 26 6.88 25.67 23.16
CA PRO A 26 6.27 24.49 22.56
C PRO A 26 5.99 23.41 23.60
N TYR A 27 5.01 22.55 23.34
CA TYR A 27 4.78 21.34 24.15
C TYR A 27 5.82 20.28 23.79
N ARG A 28 6.94 20.25 24.53
CA ARG A 28 8.12 19.41 24.21
C ARG A 28 7.87 17.94 24.51
N GLU A 29 6.98 17.66 25.45
CA GLU A 29 6.49 16.35 25.85
C GLU A 29 5.69 15.65 24.73
N LEU A 30 5.23 16.38 23.70
CA LEU A 30 4.61 15.80 22.52
C LEU A 30 5.67 15.23 21.57
N GLU A 31 6.36 14.19 22.01
CA GLU A 31 7.48 13.59 21.27
C GLU A 31 7.03 12.88 19.99
N TRP A 32 5.93 12.14 20.05
CA TRP A 32 5.43 11.38 18.91
C TRP A 32 4.66 12.29 17.93
N PRO A 33 5.10 12.43 16.66
CA PRO A 33 4.46 13.37 15.74
C PRO A 33 2.99 13.08 15.47
N TYR A 34 2.55 11.82 15.54
CA TYR A 34 1.14 11.47 15.34
C TYR A 34 0.23 12.05 16.43
N THR A 35 0.69 12.13 17.68
CA THR A 35 -0.06 12.80 18.76
C THR A 35 -0.40 14.24 18.38
N ARG A 36 0.55 14.94 17.74
CA ARG A 36 0.33 16.31 17.25
C ARG A 36 -0.76 16.34 16.18
N VAL A 37 -0.77 15.38 15.26
CA VAL A 37 -1.81 15.25 14.21
C VAL A 37 -3.21 15.08 14.84
N THR A 38 -3.32 14.20 15.84
CA THR A 38 -4.58 13.98 16.57
C THR A 38 -5.03 15.24 17.32
N LEU A 39 -4.11 15.98 17.95
CA LEU A 39 -4.44 17.21 18.65
C LEU A 39 -4.89 18.33 17.68
N LEU A 40 -4.31 18.41 16.48
CA LEU A 40 -4.73 19.37 15.46
C LEU A 40 -6.16 19.12 14.96
N ALA A 41 -6.62 17.86 14.93
CA ALA A 41 -7.98 17.51 14.49
C ALA A 41 -9.09 18.13 15.36
N GLN A 42 -8.75 18.66 16.53
CA GLN A 42 -9.67 19.38 17.41
C GLN A 42 -10.00 20.81 16.94
N ALA A 43 -9.31 21.35 15.94
CA ALA A 43 -9.57 22.70 15.48
C ALA A 43 -10.99 22.81 14.87
N LEU A 44 -11.93 23.38 15.63
CA LEU A 44 -13.33 23.54 15.21
C LEU A 44 -13.62 24.88 14.55
N VAL A 45 -12.89 25.94 14.94
CA VAL A 45 -13.04 27.29 14.36
C VAL A 45 -12.42 27.31 12.97
N GLU A 46 -13.17 27.72 11.96
CA GLU A 46 -12.78 27.63 10.54
C GLU A 46 -11.39 28.22 10.26
N GLU A 47 -11.10 29.42 10.78
CA GLU A 47 -9.79 30.07 10.61
C GLU A 47 -8.63 29.25 11.21
N VAL A 48 -8.85 28.69 12.41
CA VAL A 48 -7.85 27.90 13.13
C VAL A 48 -7.69 26.55 12.47
N LYS A 49 -8.78 25.97 11.96
CA LYS A 49 -8.78 24.70 11.23
C LYS A 49 -8.00 24.80 9.92
N GLU A 50 -8.19 25.88 9.16
CA GLU A 50 -7.41 26.15 7.95
C GLU A 50 -5.92 26.35 8.27
N PHE A 51 -5.60 27.08 9.34
CA PHE A 51 -4.23 27.21 9.81
C PHE A 51 -3.64 25.88 10.31
N ALA A 52 -4.41 25.08 11.03
CA ALA A 52 -4.03 23.76 11.52
C ALA A 52 -3.82 22.76 10.37
N ARG A 53 -4.48 22.93 9.23
CA ARG A 53 -4.25 22.12 8.01
C ARG A 53 -3.01 22.58 7.25
N SER A 54 -3.01 23.84 6.86
CA SER A 54 -2.12 24.36 5.81
C SER A 54 -0.94 25.18 6.32
N GLY A 55 -1.00 25.63 7.57
CA GLY A 55 -0.06 26.58 8.15
C GLY A 55 -0.13 27.97 7.51
N HIS A 56 0.77 28.86 7.91
CA HIS A 56 0.89 30.19 7.32
C HIS A 56 1.63 30.16 5.97
N PRO A 57 1.21 30.93 4.96
CA PRO A 57 1.88 30.96 3.65
C PRO A 57 3.37 31.34 3.69
N ARG A 58 3.78 32.21 4.63
CA ARG A 58 5.16 32.75 4.71
C ARG A 58 6.10 31.95 5.60
N TYR A 59 5.62 31.50 6.76
CA TYR A 59 6.47 30.88 7.78
C TYR A 59 6.08 29.42 8.06
N GLY A 60 5.05 28.88 7.40
CA GLY A 60 4.66 27.48 7.52
C GLY A 60 3.79 27.19 8.74
N GLY A 61 3.75 25.92 9.13
CA GLY A 61 3.02 25.42 10.29
C GLY A 61 1.95 24.38 9.94
N GLY A 62 1.08 24.13 10.93
CA GLY A 62 -0.01 23.16 10.84
C GLY A 62 0.45 21.73 10.51
N TYR A 63 -0.52 20.95 10.04
CA TYR A 63 -0.37 19.56 9.64
C TYR A 63 0.61 19.41 8.48
N LYS A 64 0.54 20.33 7.51
CA LYS A 64 1.50 20.41 6.40
C LYS A 64 2.95 20.37 6.88
N TRP A 65 3.30 21.05 7.95
CA TRP A 65 4.66 21.02 8.49
C TRP A 65 5.10 19.64 8.98
N VAL A 66 4.14 18.86 9.52
CA VAL A 66 4.38 17.52 10.06
C VAL A 66 4.68 16.51 8.94
N VAL A 67 3.96 16.60 7.83
CA VAL A 67 4.01 15.59 6.75
C VAL A 67 4.66 16.07 5.45
N HIS A 68 4.97 17.35 5.29
CA HIS A 68 5.55 17.89 4.07
C HIS A 68 6.76 18.79 4.34
N ARG A 69 7.82 18.61 3.56
CA ARG A 69 9.00 19.47 3.53
C ARG A 69 9.45 19.68 2.09
N ARG A 70 9.71 20.94 1.71
CA ARG A 70 10.26 21.26 0.38
C ARG A 70 11.66 20.68 0.15
N LYS A 71 12.46 20.58 1.21
CA LYS A 71 13.81 20.03 1.21
C LYS A 71 14.03 19.21 2.48
N GLY A 72 14.72 18.10 2.33
CA GLY A 72 14.96 17.17 3.43
C GLY A 72 13.71 16.36 3.77
N ASP A 73 13.76 15.73 4.93
CA ASP A 73 12.75 14.78 5.36
C ASP A 73 11.76 15.41 6.35
N ASN A 74 10.51 14.94 6.37
CA ASN A 74 9.47 15.50 7.23
C ASN A 74 9.43 14.84 8.62
N PRO A 75 8.92 15.53 9.65
CA PRO A 75 8.81 14.99 11.01
C PRO A 75 8.07 13.66 11.09
N TYR A 76 7.04 13.44 10.27
CA TYR A 76 6.25 12.21 10.28
C TYR A 76 7.06 11.00 9.81
N ASN A 77 7.82 11.14 8.72
CA ASN A 77 8.71 10.10 8.23
C ASN A 77 9.75 9.72 9.29
N GLN A 78 10.32 10.72 9.96
CA GLN A 78 11.38 10.53 10.97
C GLN A 78 10.87 9.94 12.28
N GLY A 79 9.75 10.43 12.79
CA GLY A 79 9.26 10.11 14.14
C GLY A 79 8.10 9.11 14.18
N VAL A 80 7.47 8.77 13.05
CA VAL A 80 6.38 7.78 12.96
C VAL A 80 6.78 6.63 12.05
N ILE A 81 7.06 6.91 10.77
CA ILE A 81 7.23 5.84 9.77
C ILE A 81 8.49 5.03 10.01
N ARG A 82 9.67 5.67 10.07
CA ARG A 82 10.93 4.93 10.25
C ARG A 82 10.97 4.14 11.56
N PRO A 83 10.61 4.71 12.73
CA PRO A 83 10.56 3.93 13.97
C PRO A 83 9.53 2.81 13.91
N GLY A 84 8.34 3.07 13.36
CA GLY A 84 7.29 2.06 13.22
C GLY A 84 7.70 0.89 12.32
N LEU A 85 8.37 1.17 11.19
CA LEU A 85 8.91 0.12 10.32
C LEU A 85 9.95 -0.74 11.05
N ARG A 86 10.86 -0.13 11.84
CA ARG A 86 11.81 -0.86 12.67
C ARG A 86 11.13 -1.72 13.74
N GLN A 87 10.05 -1.21 14.34
CA GLN A 87 9.26 -1.98 15.32
C GLN A 87 8.58 -3.18 14.66
N LEU A 88 7.95 -2.99 13.50
CA LEU A 88 7.34 -4.07 12.72
C LEU A 88 8.35 -5.16 12.35
N GLU A 89 9.57 -4.76 11.96
CA GLU A 89 10.68 -5.67 11.66
C GLU A 89 11.13 -6.43 12.91
N HIS A 90 11.34 -5.73 14.03
CA HIS A 90 11.74 -6.35 15.30
C HIS A 90 10.71 -7.35 15.82
N LEU A 91 9.42 -7.05 15.65
CA LEU A 91 8.31 -7.92 15.99
C LEU A 91 8.09 -9.06 14.97
N LYS A 92 8.86 -9.09 13.88
CA LYS A 92 8.74 -10.05 12.77
C LYS A 92 7.34 -10.06 12.13
N ILE A 93 6.69 -8.90 12.12
CA ILE A 93 5.37 -8.69 11.49
C ILE A 93 5.56 -8.32 10.01
N TYR A 94 6.56 -7.48 9.72
CA TYR A 94 6.83 -7.01 8.35
C TYR A 94 8.34 -6.79 8.13
N PRO A 95 8.90 -7.20 6.98
CA PRO A 95 8.24 -7.90 5.87
C PRO A 95 7.78 -9.33 6.25
N PRO A 96 6.68 -9.84 5.66
CA PRO A 96 6.17 -11.16 6.02
C PRO A 96 7.16 -12.26 5.64
N GLN A 97 7.32 -13.25 6.50
CA GLN A 97 8.09 -14.46 6.23
C GLN A 97 7.17 -15.68 6.31
N ILE A 98 7.38 -16.65 5.43
CA ILE A 98 6.58 -17.89 5.38
C ILE A 98 7.53 -19.08 5.29
N ASP A 99 7.28 -20.08 6.14
CA ASP A 99 7.90 -21.40 5.96
C ASP A 99 7.09 -22.21 4.93
N LEU A 100 7.68 -22.41 3.76
CA LEU A 100 7.06 -23.19 2.68
C LEU A 100 7.02 -24.69 2.96
N LYS A 101 7.78 -25.21 3.94
CA LYS A 101 7.89 -26.67 4.18
C LYS A 101 6.55 -27.31 4.52
N SER A 102 5.68 -26.61 5.26
CA SER A 102 4.38 -27.11 5.71
C SER A 102 3.25 -26.91 4.69
N LEU A 103 3.48 -26.20 3.58
CA LEU A 103 2.42 -25.88 2.63
C LEU A 103 2.16 -27.00 1.61
N PRO A 104 1.02 -27.05 0.91
CA PRO A 104 0.78 -27.95 -0.22
C PRO A 104 1.86 -27.88 -1.32
N PRO A 105 2.09 -28.96 -2.09
CA PRO A 105 2.91 -28.91 -3.30
C PRO A 105 2.52 -27.76 -4.22
N HIS A 106 3.48 -27.23 -4.98
CA HIS A 106 3.31 -26.08 -5.88
C HIS A 106 2.98 -24.73 -5.21
N SER A 107 2.87 -24.66 -3.88
CA SER A 107 2.77 -23.38 -3.18
C SER A 107 3.96 -22.50 -3.51
N ALA A 108 3.70 -21.24 -3.85
CA ALA A 108 4.71 -20.29 -4.27
C ALA A 108 4.60 -18.97 -3.51
N PHE A 109 5.73 -18.40 -3.14
CA PHE A 109 5.84 -17.16 -2.39
C PHE A 109 6.63 -16.13 -3.21
N ILE A 110 5.96 -15.03 -3.57
CA ILE A 110 6.52 -13.94 -4.37
C ILE A 110 6.74 -12.74 -3.45
N GLN A 111 7.96 -12.23 -3.40
CA GLN A 111 8.30 -11.09 -2.56
C GLN A 111 9.36 -10.19 -3.20
N PHE A 112 9.13 -8.88 -3.19
CA PHE A 112 10.08 -7.89 -3.67
C PHE A 112 9.78 -6.49 -3.13
N ARG A 113 10.82 -5.66 -3.07
CA ARG A 113 10.73 -4.23 -2.81
C ARG A 113 10.51 -3.49 -4.12
N PHE A 114 9.46 -2.68 -4.20
CA PHE A 114 9.20 -1.79 -5.32
C PHE A 114 9.38 -0.33 -4.91
N THR A 115 9.60 0.53 -5.89
CA THR A 115 9.63 1.99 -5.73
C THR A 115 8.53 2.61 -6.59
N LEU A 116 7.76 3.55 -6.05
CA LEU A 116 6.72 4.26 -6.78
C LEU A 116 7.31 5.19 -7.83
N ALA A 117 6.91 5.04 -9.08
CA ALA A 117 7.18 5.99 -10.16
C ALA A 117 6.18 7.16 -10.16
N ARG A 118 4.97 6.93 -9.64
CA ARG A 118 3.92 7.95 -9.46
C ARG A 118 3.35 7.85 -8.05
N PRO A 119 2.84 8.95 -7.47
CA PRO A 119 2.31 8.93 -6.11
C PRO A 119 1.23 7.86 -5.92
N PHE A 120 1.15 7.32 -4.71
CA PHE A 120 0.10 6.41 -4.30
C PHE A 120 -0.86 7.13 -3.35
N ARG A 121 -2.15 6.79 -3.47
CA ARG A 121 -3.22 7.25 -2.60
C ARG A 121 -4.20 6.10 -2.36
N SER A 122 -4.66 6.02 -1.13
CA SER A 122 -5.85 5.29 -0.69
C SER A 122 -6.75 6.26 0.07
N ASN A 123 -7.98 5.86 0.36
CA ASN A 123 -8.80 6.58 1.32
C ASN A 123 -8.61 5.94 2.68
N ASP A 124 -8.36 6.75 3.71
CA ASP A 124 -8.66 6.39 5.09
C ASP A 124 -10.08 6.85 5.44
N ASP A 125 -10.77 6.06 6.27
CA ASP A 125 -12.15 6.35 6.71
C ASP A 125 -12.16 6.96 8.13
N ASP A 126 -11.05 7.55 8.58
CA ASP A 126 -10.93 8.17 9.89
C ASP A 126 -11.74 9.48 9.95
N SER A 127 -12.89 9.41 10.62
CA SER A 127 -13.82 10.53 10.78
C SER A 127 -13.25 11.70 11.59
N PHE A 128 -12.22 11.47 12.40
CA PHE A 128 -11.63 12.48 13.29
C PHE A 128 -10.20 12.81 12.88
N TYR A 129 -10.04 13.25 11.62
CA TYR A 129 -8.75 13.61 11.03
C TYR A 129 -8.71 15.06 10.56
N ILE A 130 -7.56 15.73 10.73
CA ILE A 130 -7.39 17.14 10.38
C ILE A 130 -7.54 17.41 8.87
N HIS A 131 -7.18 16.42 8.04
CA HIS A 131 -7.23 16.51 6.59
C HIS A 131 -8.44 15.74 6.02
N GLU A 132 -9.11 16.29 5.01
CA GLU A 132 -10.27 15.64 4.35
C GLU A 132 -9.93 14.46 3.42
N ASN A 133 -8.66 14.28 3.10
CA ASN A 133 -8.20 13.29 2.13
C ASN A 133 -7.00 12.51 2.69
N PRO A 134 -7.14 11.85 3.84
CA PRO A 134 -6.07 11.06 4.43
C PRO A 134 -5.73 9.86 3.54
N VAL A 135 -4.43 9.52 3.51
CA VAL A 135 -3.98 8.22 3.03
C VAL A 135 -4.22 7.21 4.15
N LEU A 136 -4.61 6.00 3.76
CA LEU A 136 -4.83 4.92 4.71
C LEU A 136 -3.57 4.64 5.53
N LYS A 137 -3.73 4.55 6.85
CA LYS A 137 -2.66 4.15 7.76
C LYS A 137 -3.02 2.89 8.53
N ASP A 138 -1.99 2.19 8.98
CA ASP A 138 -2.15 1.14 9.97
C ASP A 138 -2.71 1.69 11.28
N VAL A 139 -3.52 0.90 11.97
CA VAL A 139 -4.25 1.34 13.15
C VAL A 139 -3.35 1.56 14.37
N VAL A 140 -2.25 0.82 14.50
CA VAL A 140 -1.33 0.87 15.65
C VAL A 140 -0.14 1.78 15.36
N PHE A 141 0.62 1.49 14.32
CA PHE A 141 1.88 2.16 14.00
C PHE A 141 1.68 3.47 13.24
N LYS A 142 0.47 3.70 12.71
CA LYS A 142 0.10 4.89 11.93
C LYS A 142 0.96 5.09 10.68
N ILE A 143 1.51 4.01 10.14
CA ILE A 143 2.30 4.05 8.91
C ILE A 143 1.36 3.97 7.71
N PRO A 144 1.52 4.79 6.65
CA PRO A 144 0.76 4.63 5.42
C PRO A 144 0.86 3.21 4.87
N MET A 145 -0.26 2.65 4.42
CA MET A 145 -0.29 1.26 3.98
C MET A 145 -1.22 0.99 2.81
N MET A 146 -0.94 -0.11 2.10
CA MET A 146 -1.88 -0.82 1.25
C MET A 146 -2.41 -2.05 1.99
N ARG A 147 -3.74 -2.19 2.07
CA ARG A 147 -4.39 -3.38 2.64
C ARG A 147 -4.24 -4.60 1.71
N PRO A 148 -4.18 -5.82 2.27
CA PRO A 148 -4.30 -7.05 1.50
C PRO A 148 -5.50 -7.06 0.53
N SER A 149 -6.66 -6.59 0.99
CA SER A 149 -7.88 -6.53 0.17
C SER A 149 -7.77 -5.54 -1.00
N GLY A 150 -7.00 -4.45 -0.83
CA GLY A 150 -6.71 -3.50 -1.90
C GLY A 150 -5.87 -4.15 -3.00
N TRP A 151 -4.79 -4.86 -2.64
CA TRP A 151 -4.02 -5.65 -3.60
C TRP A 151 -4.89 -6.69 -4.31
N LYS A 152 -5.70 -7.46 -3.56
CA LYS A 152 -6.60 -8.48 -4.10
C LYS A 152 -7.56 -7.90 -5.14
N GLY A 153 -8.27 -6.82 -4.79
CA GLY A 153 -9.28 -6.22 -5.66
C GLY A 153 -8.69 -5.65 -6.94
N ILE A 154 -7.52 -4.99 -6.84
CA ILE A 154 -6.85 -4.41 -8.00
C ILE A 154 -6.30 -5.51 -8.90
N LEU A 155 -5.59 -6.51 -8.36
CA LEU A 155 -5.05 -7.60 -9.17
C LEU A 155 -6.17 -8.40 -9.84
N ARG A 156 -7.27 -8.69 -9.13
CA ARG A 156 -8.46 -9.34 -9.72
C ARG A 156 -9.00 -8.55 -10.90
N SER A 157 -9.16 -7.23 -10.74
CA SER A 157 -9.67 -6.36 -11.81
C SER A 157 -8.73 -6.29 -13.01
N VAL A 158 -7.41 -6.25 -12.78
CA VAL A 158 -6.41 -6.24 -13.85
C VAL A 158 -6.42 -7.56 -14.61
N MET A 159 -6.37 -8.69 -13.89
CA MET A 159 -6.36 -10.02 -14.50
C MET A 159 -7.66 -10.32 -15.24
N ALA A 160 -8.83 -9.96 -14.69
CA ALA A 160 -10.10 -10.15 -15.37
C ALA A 160 -10.17 -9.40 -16.71
N GLY A 161 -9.57 -8.21 -16.79
CA GLY A 161 -9.50 -7.42 -18.02
C GLY A 161 -8.48 -7.89 -19.05
N GLN A 162 -7.75 -9.00 -18.82
CA GLN A 162 -6.82 -9.58 -19.80
C GLN A 162 -7.44 -10.65 -20.70
N PHE A 163 -8.66 -11.09 -20.43
CA PHE A 163 -9.34 -12.15 -21.17
C PHE A 163 -10.60 -11.60 -21.86
N GLU A 164 -11.08 -12.33 -22.86
CA GLU A 164 -12.40 -12.08 -23.43
C GLU A 164 -13.51 -12.36 -22.40
N GLU A 165 -14.69 -11.78 -22.64
CA GLU A 165 -15.82 -11.85 -21.72
C GLU A 165 -16.27 -13.31 -21.54
N GLY A 166 -16.18 -13.82 -20.30
CA GLY A 166 -16.55 -15.20 -19.95
C GLY A 166 -15.37 -16.19 -19.90
N GLU A 167 -14.26 -15.94 -20.58
CA GLU A 167 -13.10 -16.86 -20.59
C GLU A 167 -12.29 -16.82 -19.29
N ASN A 168 -12.29 -15.67 -18.58
CA ASN A 168 -11.56 -15.51 -17.32
C ASN A 168 -12.20 -16.21 -16.11
N VAL A 169 -13.46 -16.63 -16.22
CA VAL A 169 -14.25 -17.03 -15.04
C VAL A 169 -13.57 -18.15 -14.25
N PRO A 170 -13.07 -19.24 -14.86
CA PRO A 170 -12.46 -20.33 -14.09
C PRO A 170 -11.18 -19.93 -13.35
N ILE A 171 -10.26 -19.21 -14.01
CA ILE A 171 -8.98 -18.83 -13.39
C ILE A 171 -9.16 -17.74 -12.34
N ILE A 172 -10.04 -16.76 -12.58
CA ILE A 172 -10.35 -15.72 -11.59
C ILE A 172 -11.05 -16.31 -10.38
N ALA A 173 -12.02 -17.21 -10.59
CA ALA A 173 -12.73 -17.89 -9.50
C ALA A 173 -11.76 -18.67 -8.61
N ARG A 174 -10.90 -19.54 -9.17
CA ARG A 174 -9.98 -20.34 -8.36
C ARG A 174 -8.88 -19.51 -7.68
N LEU A 175 -8.38 -18.46 -8.32
CA LEU A 175 -7.34 -17.60 -7.73
C LEU A 175 -7.89 -16.68 -6.62
N PHE A 176 -9.06 -16.08 -6.82
CA PHE A 176 -9.58 -15.03 -5.94
C PHE A 176 -10.75 -15.47 -5.06
N GLY A 177 -11.38 -16.60 -5.36
CA GLY A 177 -12.60 -17.09 -4.73
C GLY A 177 -13.85 -16.45 -5.32
N LEU A 178 -14.98 -17.15 -5.20
CA LEU A 178 -16.32 -16.68 -5.56
C LEU A 178 -17.01 -16.02 -4.38
N ALA A 179 -18.01 -15.18 -4.68
CA ALA A 179 -18.92 -14.68 -3.65
C ALA A 179 -19.83 -15.84 -3.15
N ARG A 180 -20.31 -15.74 -1.92
CA ARG A 180 -21.07 -16.84 -1.27
C ARG A 180 -22.35 -17.21 -2.00
N ASP A 181 -22.92 -16.26 -2.72
CA ASP A 181 -24.14 -16.35 -3.54
C ASP A 181 -23.88 -16.82 -4.97
N GLU A 182 -22.62 -16.89 -5.39
CA GLU A 182 -22.18 -17.35 -6.72
C GLU A 182 -21.54 -18.75 -6.68
N ALA A 183 -21.34 -19.31 -5.47
CA ALA A 183 -20.70 -20.61 -5.30
C ALA A 183 -21.70 -21.75 -5.57
N GLU A 184 -21.51 -22.47 -6.68
CA GLU A 184 -22.13 -23.78 -6.89
C GLU A 184 -21.60 -24.80 -5.86
N GLU A 185 -22.35 -25.89 -5.62
CA GLU A 185 -21.93 -26.98 -4.72
C GLU A 185 -20.56 -27.52 -5.13
N GLY A 186 -19.56 -27.34 -4.27
CA GLY A 186 -18.18 -27.83 -4.46
C GLY A 186 -17.14 -26.74 -4.76
N LEU A 187 -17.54 -25.50 -5.05
CA LEU A 187 -16.61 -24.39 -5.23
C LEU A 187 -16.33 -23.66 -3.91
N SER A 188 -15.05 -23.43 -3.61
CA SER A 188 -14.64 -22.77 -2.38
C SER A 188 -14.78 -21.25 -2.50
N ASN A 189 -15.39 -20.62 -1.49
CA ASN A 189 -15.33 -19.17 -1.29
C ASN A 189 -13.88 -18.65 -1.08
N LEU A 190 -12.93 -19.57 -0.82
CA LEU A 190 -11.52 -19.24 -0.63
C LEU A 190 -10.77 -19.38 -1.96
N GLY A 191 -10.25 -18.28 -2.48
CA GLY A 191 -9.29 -18.33 -3.58
C GLY A 191 -7.91 -18.84 -3.14
N ARG A 192 -7.08 -19.22 -4.12
CA ARG A 192 -5.68 -19.66 -3.91
C ARG A 192 -4.71 -18.55 -3.50
N LEU A 193 -5.08 -17.27 -3.69
CA LEU A 193 -4.20 -16.14 -3.38
C LEU A 193 -4.37 -15.63 -1.94
N ARG A 194 -3.24 -15.37 -1.29
CA ARG A 194 -3.15 -14.70 0.02
C ARG A 194 -2.22 -13.50 -0.10
N PHE A 195 -2.79 -12.31 0.07
CA PHE A 195 -2.10 -11.03 0.00
C PHE A 195 -1.68 -10.58 1.39
N TYR A 196 -0.58 -9.83 1.46
CA TYR A 196 -0.06 -9.24 2.69
C TYR A 196 -0.13 -7.71 2.61
N PRO A 197 -0.18 -7.01 3.76
CA PRO A 197 -0.14 -5.57 3.77
C PRO A 197 1.23 -5.06 3.26
N THR A 198 1.21 -3.92 2.59
CA THR A 198 2.42 -3.17 2.28
C THR A 198 2.45 -1.91 3.13
N PHE A 199 3.54 -1.68 3.85
CA PHE A 199 3.80 -0.44 4.56
C PHE A 199 4.77 0.42 3.74
N PHE A 200 4.44 1.69 3.57
CA PHE A 200 5.25 2.63 2.79
C PHE A 200 6.24 3.38 3.68
N ASP A 201 7.39 3.73 3.11
CA ASP A 201 8.50 4.37 3.83
C ASP A 201 8.38 5.90 3.94
N ARG A 202 7.38 6.51 3.30
CA ARG A 202 7.16 7.98 3.29
C ARG A 202 5.69 8.35 3.20
N ILE A 203 5.39 9.55 3.67
CA ILE A 203 4.15 10.29 3.44
C ILE A 203 4.47 11.69 2.94
N ASP A 204 3.56 12.28 2.16
CA ASP A 204 3.65 13.66 1.71
C ASP A 204 2.25 14.25 1.39
N LEU A 205 2.21 15.54 1.04
CA LEU A 205 1.04 16.22 0.51
C LEU A 205 1.22 16.53 -0.98
N ASP A 206 0.25 16.09 -1.77
CA ASP A 206 0.09 16.45 -3.18
C ASP A 206 -1.03 17.49 -3.34
N ILE A 207 -1.05 18.24 -4.43
CA ILE A 207 -2.08 19.25 -4.70
C ILE A 207 -2.72 18.96 -6.05
N ILE A 208 -4.02 18.69 -6.04
CA ILE A 208 -4.80 18.61 -7.27
C ILE A 208 -5.58 19.90 -7.44
N ASN A 209 -5.36 20.60 -8.56
CA ASN A 209 -6.23 21.70 -8.97
C ASN A 209 -7.21 21.20 -10.06
N PRO A 210 -8.50 20.97 -9.75
CA PRO A 210 -9.49 20.65 -10.77
C PRO A 210 -9.63 21.84 -11.73
N HIS A 211 -9.78 21.57 -13.02
CA HIS A 211 -10.04 22.64 -13.99
C HIS A 211 -11.51 22.62 -14.39
N SER A 212 -12.11 23.80 -14.48
CA SER A 212 -13.43 23.95 -15.08
C SER A 212 -13.37 23.53 -16.55
N ARG A 213 -14.30 22.69 -16.98
CA ARG A 213 -14.38 22.25 -18.39
C ARG A 213 -14.76 23.40 -19.33
N SER A 214 -15.50 24.40 -18.86
CA SER A 214 -15.95 25.53 -19.67
C SER A 214 -14.86 26.60 -19.84
N THR A 215 -14.18 26.95 -18.75
CA THR A 215 -13.21 28.06 -18.76
C THR A 215 -11.75 27.60 -18.85
N LYS A 216 -11.49 26.29 -18.69
CA LYS A 216 -10.15 25.68 -18.53
C LYS A 216 -9.32 26.26 -17.38
N ALA A 217 -9.86 27.20 -16.60
CA ALA A 217 -9.23 27.76 -15.42
C ALA A 217 -9.23 26.74 -14.27
N GLY A 218 -8.16 26.74 -13.47
CA GLY A 218 -8.10 25.97 -12.23
C GLY A 218 -9.11 26.51 -11.22
N THR A 219 -9.75 25.62 -10.46
CA THR A 219 -10.68 25.97 -9.39
C THR A 219 -9.92 26.04 -8.06
N VAL A 220 -10.48 25.48 -6.99
CA VAL A 220 -9.87 25.46 -5.67
C VAL A 220 -8.88 24.30 -5.61
N PRO A 221 -7.58 24.54 -5.34
CA PRO A 221 -6.62 23.47 -5.15
C PRO A 221 -7.01 22.61 -3.94
N ILE A 222 -7.06 21.30 -4.16
CA ILE A 222 -7.42 20.30 -3.16
C ILE A 222 -6.12 19.62 -2.73
N PRO A 223 -5.63 19.85 -1.49
CA PRO A 223 -4.53 19.08 -0.96
C PRO A 223 -4.97 17.62 -0.77
N LEU A 224 -4.06 16.70 -1.02
CA LEU A 224 -4.26 15.26 -0.84
C LEU A 224 -3.09 14.70 -0.07
N GLU A 225 -3.38 13.90 0.94
CA GLU A 225 -2.35 13.10 1.55
C GLU A 225 -2.02 11.91 0.65
N THR A 226 -0.73 11.70 0.42
CA THR A 226 -0.23 10.71 -0.51
C THR A 226 1.03 10.05 0.01
N VAL A 227 1.37 8.92 -0.58
CA VAL A 227 2.73 8.40 -0.56
C VAL A 227 3.40 8.92 -1.83
N PRO A 228 4.50 9.70 -1.73
CA PRO A 228 5.06 10.39 -2.88
C PRO A 228 5.77 9.42 -3.85
N ALA A 229 6.01 9.88 -5.08
CA ALA A 229 6.91 9.18 -6.00
C ALA A 229 8.31 9.05 -5.37
N GLY A 230 9.00 7.95 -5.67
CA GLY A 230 10.29 7.60 -5.08
C GLY A 230 10.21 6.96 -3.69
N ALA A 231 9.03 6.89 -3.07
CA ALA A 231 8.77 6.08 -1.89
C ALA A 231 8.70 4.59 -2.26
N GLY A 232 8.99 3.72 -1.30
CA GLY A 232 9.05 2.28 -1.49
C GLY A 232 8.15 1.49 -0.55
N GLY A 233 7.91 0.23 -0.91
CA GLY A 233 7.18 -0.74 -0.12
C GLY A 233 7.54 -2.17 -0.53
N VAL A 234 7.12 -3.16 0.26
CA VAL A 234 7.26 -4.58 -0.07
C VAL A 234 5.94 -5.10 -0.63
N PHE A 235 5.98 -5.69 -1.81
CA PHE A 235 4.89 -6.52 -2.30
C PHE A 235 5.14 -7.96 -1.86
N THR A 236 4.11 -8.61 -1.32
CA THR A 236 4.18 -10.02 -0.91
C THR A 236 2.87 -10.73 -1.22
N LEU A 237 3.01 -11.87 -1.90
CA LEU A 237 1.90 -12.71 -2.33
C LEU A 237 2.26 -14.18 -2.08
N LEU A 238 1.34 -14.91 -1.44
CA LEU A 238 1.37 -16.36 -1.36
C LEU A 238 0.32 -16.94 -2.31
N TYR A 239 0.76 -17.82 -3.20
CA TYR A 239 -0.06 -18.75 -3.96
C TYR A 239 -0.14 -20.08 -3.19
N LEU A 240 -1.36 -20.47 -2.83
CA LEU A 240 -1.66 -21.63 -2.00
C LEU A 240 -2.72 -22.51 -2.71
N PRO A 241 -2.31 -23.51 -3.50
CA PRO A 241 -3.22 -24.41 -4.22
C PRO A 241 -3.77 -25.52 -3.31
N PHE A 242 -4.50 -25.13 -2.25
CA PHE A 242 -4.97 -26.06 -1.23
C PHE A 242 -5.96 -27.11 -1.76
N ASP A 243 -6.71 -26.78 -2.80
CA ASP A 243 -7.72 -27.60 -3.46
C ASP A 243 -7.14 -28.58 -4.49
N LEU A 244 -5.84 -28.46 -4.81
CA LEU A 244 -5.11 -29.43 -5.64
C LEU A 244 -4.55 -30.60 -4.83
N VAL A 245 -4.66 -30.55 -3.49
CA VAL A 245 -4.19 -31.65 -2.63
C VAL A 245 -5.01 -32.90 -2.89
N GLY A 246 -4.34 -34.00 -3.25
CA GLY A 246 -4.98 -35.28 -3.54
C GLY A 246 -5.54 -35.41 -4.97
N GLN A 247 -5.43 -34.37 -5.80
CA GLN A 247 -5.73 -34.48 -7.23
C GLN A 247 -4.60 -35.17 -8.00
N ASP A 248 -4.87 -35.50 -9.27
CA ASP A 248 -3.86 -36.04 -10.17
C ASP A 248 -2.63 -35.11 -10.24
N PRO A 249 -1.41 -35.62 -9.98
CA PRO A 249 -0.21 -34.78 -9.91
C PRO A 249 0.08 -33.99 -11.19
N GLU A 250 -0.22 -34.56 -12.36
CA GLU A 250 0.05 -33.89 -13.64
C GLU A 250 -0.98 -32.78 -13.89
N GLN A 251 -2.26 -33.02 -13.61
CA GLN A 251 -3.29 -31.98 -13.65
C GLN A 251 -3.00 -30.85 -12.66
N ALA A 252 -2.60 -31.18 -11.43
CA ALA A 252 -2.23 -30.19 -10.43
C ALA A 252 -1.05 -29.33 -10.90
N ARG A 253 -0.04 -29.95 -11.52
CA ARG A 253 1.12 -29.27 -12.09
C ARG A 253 0.72 -28.33 -13.23
N ILE A 254 -0.09 -28.79 -14.18
CA ILE A 254 -0.58 -27.97 -15.30
C ILE A 254 -1.31 -26.75 -14.77
N GLN A 255 -2.26 -26.94 -13.85
CA GLN A 255 -3.06 -25.84 -13.34
C GLN A 255 -2.25 -24.85 -12.51
N ALA A 256 -1.30 -25.32 -11.69
CA ALA A 256 -0.39 -24.44 -10.97
C ALA A 256 0.53 -23.64 -11.91
N THR A 257 0.92 -24.23 -13.04
CA THR A 257 1.70 -23.56 -14.08
C THR A 257 0.90 -22.41 -14.69
N GLU A 258 -0.32 -22.69 -15.15
CA GLU A 258 -1.23 -21.67 -15.71
C GLU A 258 -1.49 -20.53 -14.72
N ASP A 259 -1.78 -20.88 -13.46
CA ASP A 259 -2.06 -19.91 -12.39
C ASP A 259 -0.88 -18.96 -12.21
N LEU A 260 0.32 -19.49 -12.07
CA LEU A 260 1.52 -18.70 -11.78
C LEU A 260 1.94 -17.83 -12.96
N GLN A 261 1.82 -18.31 -14.19
CA GLN A 261 2.04 -17.49 -15.39
C GLN A 261 1.06 -16.31 -15.42
N ALA A 262 -0.23 -16.56 -15.19
CA ALA A 262 -1.25 -15.50 -15.16
C ALA A 262 -1.00 -14.51 -14.01
N ILE A 263 -0.59 -14.98 -12.83
CA ILE A 263 -0.23 -14.13 -11.68
C ILE A 263 0.96 -13.23 -12.02
N GLY A 264 2.03 -13.78 -12.59
CA GLY A 264 3.22 -13.01 -12.98
C GLY A 264 2.89 -11.88 -13.94
N GLN A 265 2.12 -12.20 -14.99
CA GLN A 265 1.66 -11.20 -15.96
C GLN A 265 0.72 -10.17 -15.33
N GLY A 266 -0.21 -10.61 -14.48
CA GLY A 266 -1.12 -9.73 -13.76
C GLY A 266 -0.38 -8.73 -12.86
N ILE A 267 0.65 -9.17 -12.14
CA ILE A 267 1.48 -8.31 -11.29
C ILE A 267 2.22 -7.26 -12.13
N LEU A 268 2.83 -7.68 -13.25
CA LEU A 268 3.51 -6.77 -14.17
C LEU A 268 2.56 -5.66 -14.67
N MET A 269 1.39 -6.06 -15.20
CA MET A 269 0.39 -5.13 -15.72
C MET A 269 -0.15 -4.20 -14.62
N MET A 270 -0.45 -4.74 -13.44
CA MET A 270 -0.91 -3.97 -12.29
C MET A 270 0.10 -2.89 -11.89
N MET A 271 1.39 -3.22 -11.85
CA MET A 271 2.41 -2.29 -11.36
C MET A 271 2.91 -1.30 -12.41
N ARG A 272 2.91 -1.67 -13.70
CA ARG A 272 3.52 -0.86 -14.78
C ARG A 272 2.53 -0.16 -15.69
N VAL A 273 1.31 -0.67 -15.81
CA VAL A 273 0.32 -0.18 -16.78
C VAL A 273 -0.87 0.44 -16.06
N TYR A 274 -1.55 -0.31 -15.20
CA TYR A 274 -2.82 0.13 -14.59
C TYR A 274 -2.63 0.93 -13.30
N GLY A 275 -1.58 0.62 -12.53
CA GLY A 275 -1.33 1.19 -11.22
C GLY A 275 -2.22 0.60 -10.11
N PHE A 276 -1.77 0.72 -8.86
CA PHE A 276 -2.44 0.15 -7.68
C PHE A 276 -2.94 1.21 -6.69
N SER A 277 -3.45 2.35 -7.15
CA SER A 277 -3.88 3.46 -6.29
C SER A 277 -5.33 3.87 -6.55
N ALA A 278 -5.92 4.65 -5.64
CA ALA A 278 -7.03 5.53 -6.03
C ALA A 278 -6.57 6.50 -7.14
N LYS A 279 -7.50 6.93 -8.02
CA LYS A 279 -7.23 7.81 -9.18
C LYS A 279 -6.24 7.23 -10.23
N ARG A 280 -6.31 5.92 -10.51
CA ARG A 280 -5.54 5.23 -11.59
C ARG A 280 -5.59 5.93 -12.95
N SER A 281 -6.74 6.51 -13.31
CA SER A 281 -6.91 7.26 -14.56
C SER A 281 -6.00 8.50 -14.69
N ARG A 282 -5.38 8.94 -13.58
CA ARG A 282 -4.36 10.00 -13.55
C ARG A 282 -2.94 9.46 -13.35
N GLY A 283 -2.74 8.16 -13.48
CA GLY A 283 -1.44 7.49 -13.39
C GLY A 283 -0.92 7.22 -11.97
N TYR A 284 -1.75 7.38 -10.93
CA TYR A 284 -1.31 7.10 -9.56
C TYR A 284 -1.04 5.60 -9.34
N GLY A 285 -0.07 5.30 -8.48
CA GLY A 285 0.27 3.94 -8.07
C GLY A 285 1.03 3.14 -9.11
N LEU A 286 1.72 3.79 -10.05
CA LEU A 286 2.68 3.10 -10.94
C LEU A 286 4.01 2.91 -10.22
N ALA A 287 4.63 1.75 -10.37
CA ALA A 287 5.96 1.45 -9.86
C ALA A 287 7.04 1.61 -10.93
N HIS A 288 8.29 1.83 -10.52
CA HIS A 288 9.45 1.69 -11.39
C HIS A 288 9.62 0.25 -11.85
N LEU A 289 10.33 0.05 -12.96
CA LEU A 289 10.58 -1.27 -13.52
C LEU A 289 11.51 -2.10 -12.63
N GLN A 290 12.55 -1.46 -12.09
CA GLN A 290 13.53 -2.09 -11.21
C GLN A 290 12.92 -2.40 -9.84
N VAL A 291 13.23 -3.59 -9.35
CA VAL A 291 12.85 -4.06 -8.02
C VAL A 291 14.08 -4.52 -7.26
N LYS A 292 13.95 -4.64 -5.95
CA LYS A 292 14.99 -5.19 -5.07
C LYS A 292 14.44 -6.34 -4.23
N GLY A 293 15.32 -7.10 -3.62
CA GLY A 293 14.95 -8.10 -2.62
C GLY A 293 14.61 -7.44 -1.28
N VAL A 294 13.94 -8.21 -0.42
CA VAL A 294 13.79 -7.81 0.99
C VAL A 294 15.14 -7.90 1.70
N ASP A 295 15.85 -9.01 1.51
CA ASP A 295 17.14 -9.34 2.12
C ASP A 295 18.30 -9.37 1.09
N GLY A 296 18.10 -8.84 -0.11
CA GLY A 296 19.08 -8.91 -1.19
C GLY A 296 18.83 -7.92 -2.33
N GLU A 297 19.62 -8.03 -3.39
CA GLU A 297 19.58 -7.08 -4.51
C GLU A 297 18.40 -7.30 -5.47
N LYS A 298 17.81 -8.50 -5.47
CA LYS A 298 16.78 -8.93 -6.42
C LYS A 298 15.54 -9.45 -5.71
N GLY A 299 14.37 -9.24 -6.32
CA GLY A 299 13.12 -9.87 -5.90
C GLY A 299 13.23 -11.38 -5.97
N THR A 300 12.40 -12.08 -5.20
CA THR A 300 12.45 -13.54 -5.06
C THR A 300 11.10 -14.18 -5.34
N VAL A 301 11.13 -15.32 -6.03
CA VAL A 301 10.04 -16.28 -6.05
C VAL A 301 10.57 -17.60 -5.51
N VAL A 302 9.89 -18.15 -4.51
CA VAL A 302 10.24 -19.46 -3.94
C VAL A 302 9.05 -20.39 -4.09
N MET A 303 9.28 -21.60 -4.61
CA MET A 303 8.25 -22.61 -4.81
C MET A 303 8.60 -23.90 -4.07
N LYS A 304 7.61 -24.43 -3.34
CA LYS A 304 7.77 -25.71 -2.64
C LYS A 304 8.10 -26.82 -3.64
N GLY A 305 9.25 -27.48 -3.42
CA GLY A 305 9.70 -28.62 -4.22
C GLY A 305 10.44 -28.25 -5.52
N ARG A 306 10.56 -26.96 -5.86
CA ARG A 306 11.28 -26.51 -7.07
C ARG A 306 12.43 -25.54 -6.77
N GLY A 307 12.44 -24.90 -5.60
CA GLY A 307 13.52 -24.02 -5.16
C GLY A 307 13.17 -22.54 -5.30
N MET A 308 14.16 -21.72 -5.62
CA MET A 308 14.04 -20.26 -5.66
C MET A 308 14.59 -19.71 -6.97
N GLN A 309 13.91 -18.70 -7.52
CA GLN A 309 14.40 -17.83 -8.59
C GLN A 309 14.42 -16.37 -8.13
N THR A 310 15.23 -15.56 -8.81
CA THR A 310 15.36 -14.13 -8.51
C THR A 310 15.19 -13.28 -9.76
N PHE A 311 14.73 -12.04 -9.59
CA PHE A 311 14.48 -11.10 -10.68
C PHE A 311 14.83 -9.67 -10.27
N GLY A 312 15.48 -8.93 -11.17
CA GLY A 312 15.85 -7.52 -10.97
C GLY A 312 14.81 -6.53 -11.49
N THR A 313 13.93 -6.98 -12.39
CA THR A 313 12.88 -6.15 -12.98
C THR A 313 11.51 -6.84 -12.96
N LEU A 314 10.43 -6.05 -12.98
CA LEU A 314 9.07 -6.59 -13.04
C LEU A 314 8.79 -7.39 -14.32
N THR A 315 9.50 -7.10 -15.42
CA THR A 315 9.38 -7.86 -16.68
C THR A 315 10.02 -9.24 -16.61
N GLU A 316 10.98 -9.46 -15.72
CA GLU A 316 11.62 -10.77 -15.50
C GLU A 316 10.79 -11.68 -14.59
N LEU A 317 9.75 -11.17 -13.92
CA LEU A 317 8.93 -11.96 -12.99
C LEU A 317 8.21 -13.13 -13.67
N PRO A 318 7.52 -12.95 -14.82
CA PRO A 318 6.92 -14.07 -15.55
C PRO A 318 7.94 -15.16 -15.88
N ASP A 319 9.11 -14.78 -16.43
CA ASP A 319 10.18 -15.71 -16.80
C ASP A 319 10.73 -16.46 -15.57
N ALA A 320 10.91 -15.76 -14.44
CA ALA A 320 11.37 -16.37 -13.20
C ALA A 320 10.37 -17.41 -12.65
N LEU A 321 9.07 -17.19 -12.84
CA LEU A 321 8.02 -18.16 -12.50
C LEU A 321 8.05 -19.35 -13.45
N GLU A 322 8.20 -19.11 -14.75
CA GLU A 322 8.30 -20.17 -15.77
C GLU A 322 9.51 -21.09 -15.52
N LEU A 323 10.67 -20.52 -15.18
CA LEU A 323 11.87 -21.29 -14.87
C LEU A 323 11.67 -22.25 -13.69
N LEU A 324 10.93 -21.85 -12.64
CA LEU A 324 10.61 -22.75 -11.52
C LEU A 324 9.73 -23.93 -11.94
N LEU A 325 8.84 -23.69 -12.92
CA LEU A 325 7.88 -24.67 -13.42
C LEU A 325 8.54 -25.65 -14.41
N GLY A 326 9.49 -25.16 -15.21
CA GLY A 326 10.24 -25.90 -16.23
C GLY A 326 11.38 -26.78 -15.73
N THR A 327 11.86 -26.59 -14.49
CA THR A 327 12.84 -27.52 -13.86
C THR A 327 12.19 -28.85 -13.53
N THR A 328 12.08 -29.74 -14.52
CA THR A 328 11.87 -31.18 -14.32
C THR A 328 13.15 -31.77 -13.72
N SER A 329 13.02 -32.43 -12.58
CA SER A 329 14.03 -33.37 -12.07
C SER A 329 13.31 -34.65 -11.70
#